data_AF-A0AA90NQC9-F1
#
_entry.id   AF-A0AA90NQC9-F1
#
_cell.length_a   1.000
_cell.length_b   1.000
_cell.length_c   1.000
_cell.angle_alpha   90.00
_cell.angle_beta   90.00
_cell.angle_gamma   90.00
#
_symmetry.space_group_name_H-M   'P 1'
#
loop_
_entity.id
_entity.type
_entity.pdbx_description
1 polymer ?
#
loop_
_entity_poly.entity_id
_entity_poly.type
_entity_poly.pdbx_seq_one_letter_code
_entity_poly.pdbx_strand_id
1 'polypeptide(L)'
;MSKHAQLRMSQRNIEITPQTWDKIADKANEAKRMGVIESLIITDNAALIVSTKNNKVITVMDRDEATSQIFMNINGTIILDK
;
A
#
# COMPACT_ATOMS: atom_id res chain seq x y z
N MET A 1 -2.87 -10.28 2.59
CA MET A 1 -1.61 -9.60 2.99
C MET A 1 -0.44 -10.58 3.00
N SER A 2 0.80 -10.10 2.85
CA SER A 2 2.01 -10.91 3.07
C SER A 2 2.33 -11.06 4.57
N LYS A 3 3.13 -12.08 4.93
CA LYS A 3 3.66 -12.23 6.30
C LYS A 3 4.54 -11.03 6.70
N HIS A 4 5.28 -10.45 5.75
CA HIS A 4 6.12 -9.28 6.00
C HIS A 4 5.28 -8.04 6.33
N ALA A 5 4.18 -7.83 5.60
CA ALA A 5 3.24 -6.74 5.85
C ALA A 5 2.60 -6.83 7.25
N GLN A 6 2.15 -8.02 7.66
CA GLN A 6 1.57 -8.23 9.00
C GLN A 6 2.58 -7.97 10.12
N LEU A 7 3.82 -8.45 9.95
CA LEU A 7 4.89 -8.21 10.92
C LEU A 7 5.21 -6.71 11.06
N ARG A 8 5.27 -5.97 9.94
CA ARG A 8 5.55 -4.53 9.95
C ARG A 8 4.45 -3.72 10.61
N MET A 9 3.18 -4.04 10.33
CA MET A 9 2.04 -3.39 10.98
C MET A 9 2.10 -3.56 12.50
N SER A 10 2.39 -4.77 12.98
CA SER A 10 2.52 -5.05 14.42
C SER A 10 3.74 -4.39 15.05
N GLN A 11 4.88 -4.35 14.38
CA GLN A 11 6.11 -3.76 14.92
C GLN A 11 6.05 -2.23 15.05
N ARG A 12 5.28 -1.57 14.20
CA ARG A 12 5.23 -0.10 14.10
C ARG A 12 3.90 0.50 14.57
N ASN A 13 3.02 -0.32 15.14
CA ASN A 13 1.68 0.08 15.59
C ASN A 13 0.88 0.82 14.49
N ILE A 14 1.05 0.40 13.24
CA ILE A 14 0.37 1.02 12.10
C ILE A 14 -1.06 0.46 12.06
N GLU A 15 -2.01 1.28 12.46
CA GLU A 15 -3.43 0.96 12.40
C GLU A 15 -4.05 1.47 11.11
N ILE A 16 -4.52 0.53 10.28
CA ILE A 16 -5.31 0.84 9.09
C ILE A 16 -6.73 0.38 9.37
N THR A 17 -7.67 1.32 9.37
CA THR A 17 -9.08 1.03 9.61
C THR A 17 -9.64 0.11 8.52
N PRO A 18 -10.68 -0.71 8.83
CA PRO A 18 -11.37 -1.51 7.82
C PRO A 18 -11.84 -0.69 6.62
N GLN A 19 -12.35 0.53 6.85
CA GLN A 19 -12.82 1.43 5.80
C GLN A 19 -11.68 1.89 4.88
N THR A 20 -10.49 2.11 5.43
CA THR A 20 -9.30 2.42 4.64
C THR A 20 -8.85 1.21 3.83
N TRP A 21 -8.95 -0.01 4.38
CA TRP A 21 -8.66 -1.24 3.65
C TRP A 21 -9.58 -1.44 2.44
N ASP A 22 -10.88 -1.16 2.59
CA ASP A 22 -11.84 -1.26 1.48
C ASP A 22 -11.48 -0.28 0.36
N LYS A 23 -11.16 0.97 0.70
CA LYS A 23 -10.70 1.97 -0.30
C LYS A 23 -9.41 1.54 -1.00
N ILE A 24 -8.45 0.99 -0.25
CA ILE A 24 -7.20 0.45 -0.81
C ILE A 24 -7.52 -0.66 -1.81
N ALA A 25 -8.41 -1.59 -1.46
CA ALA A 25 -8.80 -2.70 -2.32
C ALA A 25 -9.49 -2.21 -3.61
N ASP A 26 -10.43 -1.27 -3.48
CA ASP A 26 -11.15 -0.70 -4.62
C ASP A 26 -10.20 0.00 -5.59
N LYS A 27 -9.27 0.82 -5.05
CA LYS A 27 -8.30 1.56 -5.87
C LYS A 27 -7.22 0.66 -6.46
N ALA A 28 -6.79 -0.38 -5.75
CA ALA A 28 -5.91 -1.40 -6.31
C ALA A 28 -6.58 -2.15 -7.48
N ASN A 29 -7.88 -2.46 -7.36
CA ASN A 29 -8.65 -3.08 -8.45
C ASN A 29 -8.81 -2.15 -9.66
N GLU A 30 -9.01 -0.85 -9.43
CA GLU A 30 -9.03 0.16 -10.49
C GLU A 30 -7.68 0.24 -11.21
N ALA A 31 -6.59 0.37 -10.46
CA ALA A 31 -5.24 0.41 -11.03
C ALA A 31 -4.89 -0.86 -11.80
N LYS A 32 -5.36 -2.04 -11.35
CA LYS A 32 -5.22 -3.30 -12.09
C LYS A 32 -5.85 -3.23 -13.48
N ARG A 33 -7.05 -2.65 -13.61
CA ARG A 33 -7.74 -2.48 -14.91
C ARG A 33 -6.99 -1.52 -15.83
N MET A 34 -6.21 -0.60 -15.26
CA MET A 34 -5.35 0.33 -16.00
C MET A 34 -3.97 -0.26 -16.36
N GLY A 35 -3.70 -1.53 -16.01
CA GLY A 35 -2.42 -2.19 -16.30
C GLY A 35 -1.31 -1.94 -15.28
N VAL A 36 -1.62 -1.33 -14.14
CA VAL A 36 -0.69 -1.27 -13.00
C VAL A 36 -0.50 -2.68 -12.46
N ILE A 37 0.75 -3.08 -12.22
CA ILE A 37 1.15 -4.42 -11.75
C ILE A 37 1.68 -4.32 -10.31
N GLU A 38 2.50 -3.31 -10.06
CA GLU A 38 3.07 -2.98 -8.76
C GLU A 38 2.79 -1.52 -8.45
N SER A 39 2.08 -1.30 -7.34
CA SER A 39 1.61 0.02 -6.94
C SER A 39 2.16 0.47 -5.60
N LEU A 40 2.52 1.74 -5.52
CA LEU A 40 2.72 2.45 -4.26
C LEU A 40 1.40 3.13 -3.89
N ILE A 41 0.81 2.75 -2.77
CA ILE A 41 -0.40 3.35 -2.23
C ILE A 41 -0.03 4.16 -1.01
N ILE A 42 -0.37 5.44 -1.03
CA ILE A 42 -0.09 6.40 0.01
C ILE A 42 -1.40 6.72 0.73
N THR A 43 -1.43 6.62 2.04
CA THR A 43 -2.51 7.09 2.92
C THR A 43 -1.96 8.11 3.92
N ASP A 44 -2.84 8.71 4.72
CA ASP A 44 -2.46 9.68 5.76
C ASP A 44 -1.37 9.13 6.70
N ASN A 45 -1.48 7.85 7.09
CA ASN A 45 -0.65 7.24 8.13
C ASN A 45 0.33 6.18 7.62
N ALA A 46 0.24 5.77 6.36
CA ALA A 46 1.03 4.66 5.85
C ALA A 46 1.34 4.76 4.35
N ALA A 47 2.41 4.09 3.94
CA ALA A 47 2.62 3.73 2.55
C ALA A 47 2.62 2.20 2.40
N LEU A 48 1.97 1.72 1.34
CA LEU A 48 1.81 0.30 1.05
C LEU A 48 2.35 0.01 -0.34
N ILE A 49 3.14 -1.06 -0.46
CA ILE A 49 3.49 -1.64 -1.75
C ILE A 49 2.51 -2.78 -2.02
N VAL A 50 1.76 -2.67 -3.10
CA VAL A 50 0.70 -3.61 -3.46
C VAL A 50 0.94 -4.17 -4.85
N SER A 51 1.03 -5.50 -4.93
CA SER A 51 1.00 -6.22 -6.19
C SER A 51 -0.45 -6.40 -6.61
N THR A 52 -0.93 -5.58 -7.52
CA THR A 52 -2.29 -5.63 -8.08
C THR A 52 -2.48 -6.86 -8.97
N LYS A 53 -1.41 -7.36 -9.58
CA LYS A 53 -1.43 -8.65 -10.30
C LYS A 53 -1.83 -9.79 -9.37
N ASN A 54 -1.21 -9.84 -8.20
CA ASN A 54 -1.40 -10.91 -7.21
C ASN A 54 -2.45 -10.58 -6.14
N ASN A 55 -3.11 -9.42 -6.23
CA ASN A 55 -4.02 -8.89 -5.21
C ASN A 55 -3.42 -8.96 -3.78
N LYS A 56 -2.14 -8.60 -3.63
CA LYS A 56 -1.39 -8.82 -2.40
C LYS A 56 -0.62 -7.59 -1.97
N VAL A 57 -0.85 -7.17 -0.72
CA VAL A 57 0.01 -6.21 -0.02
C VAL A 57 1.35 -6.89 0.28
N ILE A 58 2.41 -6.37 -0.31
CA ILE A 58 3.78 -6.88 -0.16
C ILE A 58 4.39 -6.33 1.12
N THR A 59 4.31 -5.01 1.32
CA THR A 59 4.90 -4.28 2.45
C THR A 59 3.96 -3.16 2.89
N VAL A 60 3.98 -2.87 4.20
CA VAL A 60 3.38 -1.70 4.81
C VAL A 60 4.48 -1.00 5.60
N MET A 61 4.55 0.32 5.47
CA MET A 61 5.45 1.20 6.20
C MET A 61 4.69 2.41 6.70
N ASP A 62 5.21 3.01 7.76
CA ASP A 62 4.67 4.25 8.30
C ASP A 62 4.91 5.42 7.32
N ARG A 63 4.07 6.46 7.36
CA ARG A 63 4.18 7.60 6.47
C ARG A 63 5.52 8.32 6.60
N ASP A 64 6.02 8.52 7.82
CA ASP A 64 7.28 9.22 8.08
C ASP A 64 8.46 8.40 7.56
N GLU A 65 8.44 7.08 7.77
CA GLU A 65 9.46 6.18 7.20
C GLU A 65 9.50 6.30 5.69
N ALA A 66 8.33 6.26 5.04
CA ALA A 66 8.22 6.29 3.58
C ALA A 66 8.81 7.56 2.95
N THR A 67 8.80 8.69 3.65
CA THR A 67 9.38 9.96 3.14
C THR A 67 10.88 9.88 2.88
N SER A 68 11.58 8.96 3.54
CA SER A 68 13.02 8.78 3.43
C SER A 68 13.44 7.69 2.43
N GLN A 69 12.48 7.05 1.75
CA GLN A 69 12.72 5.86 0.93
C GLN A 69 12.58 6.13 -0.56
N ILE A 70 13.38 5.42 -1.36
CA ILE A 70 13.25 5.40 -2.83
C ILE A 70 12.56 4.10 -3.22
N PHE A 71 11.45 4.24 -3.96
CA PHE A 71 10.68 3.10 -4.47
C PHE A 71 11.03 2.84 -5.94
N MET A 72 11.47 1.63 -6.24
CA MET A 72 11.76 1.16 -7.60
C MET A 72 10.77 0.08 -8.02
N ASN A 73 10.67 -0.17 -9.33
CA ASN A 73 9.77 -1.17 -9.92
C ASN A 73 8.28 -0.92 -9.61
N ILE A 74 7.91 0.34 -9.38
CA ILE A 74 6.52 0.77 -9.22
C ILE A 74 6.06 1.36 -10.55
N ASN A 75 4.95 0.87 -11.09
CA ASN A 75 4.37 1.37 -12.34
C ASN A 75 3.02 2.07 -12.16
N GLY A 76 2.61 2.33 -10.91
CA GLY A 76 1.47 3.16 -10.59
C GLY A 76 1.49 3.65 -9.14
N THR A 77 1.13 4.91 -8.92
CA THR A 77 1.01 5.47 -7.57
C THR A 77 -0.43 5.88 -7.32
N ILE A 78 -0.96 5.51 -6.16
CA ILE A 78 -2.31 5.86 -5.70
C ILE A 78 -2.16 6.71 -4.45
N ILE A 79 -2.75 7.89 -4.46
CA ILE A 79 -2.79 8.78 -3.30
C ILE A 79 -4.20 8.73 -2.73
N LEU A 80 -4.32 8.33 -1.47
CA LEU A 80 -5.56 8.25 -0.69
C LEU A 80 -5.62 9.29 0.43
N ASP A 81 -4.70 10.27 0.43
CA ASP A 81 -4.68 11.41 1.34
C ASP A 81 -6.01 12.19 1.27
N LYS A 82 -6.55 12.56 2.43
CA LYS A 82 -7.69 13.49 2.54
C LYS A 82 -7.37 14.73 3.35
#